data_AF-A0A812SDL2-F1
#
_entry.id   AF-A0A812SDL2-F1
#
_cell.length_a   1.000
_cell.length_b   1.000
_cell.length_c   1.000
_cell.angle_alpha   90.00
_cell.angle_beta   90.00
_cell.angle_gamma   90.00
#
_symmetry.space_group_name_H-M   'P 1'
#
loop_
_entity.id
_entity.type
_entity.pdbx_description
1 polymer ?
#
loop_
_entity_poly.entity_id
_entity_poly.type
_entity_poly.pdbx_seq_one_letter_code
_entity_poly.pdbx_strand_id
1 'polypeptide(L)'
;MAVMKKAMKKLISRNTKGQYRKIDYGRVKTIKGKKYDRTILKAADIAVKGAGDGRISQKDAKIICRACRPTKDGRSTYSAMEKGTMAYVRKNYKFTAAGDKAVRTFIAKMGAKQGARTKAMKAMKVMKAMKAMKAMAVMKVMKAMK
;
A
#
# COMPACT_ATOMS: atom_id res chain seq x y z
N MET A 1 -15.44 4.44 20.23
CA MET A 1 -15.44 3.84 18.88
C MET A 1 -16.09 4.72 17.78
N ALA A 2 -17.01 5.64 18.11
CA ALA A 2 -17.72 6.46 17.12
C ALA A 2 -16.81 7.41 16.31
N VAL A 3 -15.82 8.04 16.95
CA VAL A 3 -14.87 8.97 16.30
C VAL A 3 -14.06 8.27 15.21
N MET A 4 -13.58 7.05 15.50
CA MET A 4 -12.86 6.20 14.56
C MET A 4 -13.72 5.76 13.38
N LYS A 5 -15.01 5.43 13.60
CA LYS A 5 -15.95 5.09 12.51
C LYS A 5 -16.22 6.31 11.60
N LYS A 6 -16.34 7.51 12.17
CA LYS A 6 -16.53 8.78 11.45
C LYS A 6 -15.27 9.18 10.66
N ALA A 7 -14.09 9.01 11.23
CA ALA A 7 -12.81 9.22 10.56
C ALA A 7 -12.60 8.27 9.37
N MET A 8 -12.91 6.98 9.56
CA MET A 8 -12.73 5.97 8.52
C MET A 8 -13.67 6.20 7.32
N LYS A 9 -14.91 6.65 7.57
CA LYS A 9 -15.86 7.07 6.52
C LYS A 9 -15.35 8.27 5.69
N LYS A 10 -14.49 9.13 6.25
CA LYS A 10 -13.88 10.28 5.53
C LYS A 10 -12.67 9.91 4.67
N LEU A 11 -12.08 8.73 4.90
CA LEU A 11 -10.85 8.30 4.23
C LEU A 11 -11.10 7.19 3.21
N ILE A 12 -12.09 6.34 3.47
CA ILE A 12 -12.32 5.10 2.73
C ILE A 12 -13.82 4.95 2.44
N SER A 13 -14.17 4.73 1.17
CA SER A 13 -15.52 4.38 0.71
C SER A 13 -15.61 2.89 0.39
N ARG A 14 -16.84 2.35 0.29
CA ARG A 14 -17.08 1.01 -0.27
C ARG A 14 -17.54 1.16 -1.72
N ASN A 15 -16.99 0.36 -2.63
CA ASN A 15 -17.54 0.23 -3.98
C ASN A 15 -18.77 -0.68 -3.98
N THR A 16 -19.43 -0.78 -5.14
CA THR A 16 -20.60 -1.66 -5.36
C THR A 16 -20.33 -3.14 -5.09
N LYS A 17 -19.05 -3.56 -5.09
CA LYS A 17 -18.61 -4.93 -4.75
C LYS A 17 -18.26 -5.10 -3.26
N GLY A 18 -18.59 -4.13 -2.41
CA GLY A 18 -18.28 -4.14 -0.97
C GLY A 18 -16.80 -3.91 -0.62
N GLN A 19 -15.93 -3.68 -1.61
CA GLN A 19 -14.50 -3.48 -1.42
C GLN A 19 -14.21 -2.05 -0.98
N TYR A 20 -13.31 -1.91 -0.01
CA TYR A 20 -12.85 -0.62 0.47
C TYR A 20 -11.94 0.07 -0.57
N ARG A 21 -12.17 1.36 -0.85
CA ARG A 21 -11.37 2.21 -1.73
C ARG A 21 -11.02 3.53 -1.04
N LYS A 22 -9.85 4.11 -1.35
CA LYS A 22 -9.50 5.46 -0.88
C LYS A 22 -10.46 6.45 -1.52
N ILE A 23 -11.03 7.38 -0.75
CA ILE A 23 -11.90 8.44 -1.29
C ILE A 23 -11.10 9.38 -2.19
N ASP A 24 -9.87 9.71 -1.77
CA ASP A 24 -8.94 10.57 -2.48
C ASP A 24 -7.91 9.76 -3.31
N TYR A 25 -8.34 8.65 -3.93
CA TYR A 25 -7.44 7.79 -4.70
C TYR A 25 -6.72 8.59 -5.81
N GLY A 26 -5.39 8.59 -5.79
CA GLY A 26 -4.55 9.32 -6.75
C GLY A 26 -4.32 10.80 -6.45
N ARG A 27 -4.95 11.37 -5.41
CA ARG A 27 -4.68 12.77 -5.03
C ARG A 27 -3.40 12.87 -4.21
N VAL A 28 -2.48 13.70 -4.71
CA VAL A 28 -1.21 14.00 -4.07
C VAL A 28 -1.25 15.38 -3.41
N LYS A 29 -0.53 15.53 -2.30
CA LYS A 29 -0.26 16.82 -1.66
C LYS A 29 1.24 17.07 -1.76
N THR A 30 1.62 18.19 -2.36
CA THR A 30 3.03 18.62 -2.39
C THR A 30 3.34 19.33 -1.08
N ILE A 31 4.35 18.84 -0.36
CA ILE A 31 4.86 19.47 0.86
C ILE A 31 6.37 19.63 0.69
N LYS A 32 6.87 20.86 0.79
CA LYS A 32 8.31 21.18 0.63
C LYS A 32 8.89 20.57 -0.67
N GLY A 33 8.18 20.75 -1.79
CA GLY A 33 8.58 20.23 -3.11
C GLY A 33 8.43 18.72 -3.33
N LYS A 34 8.04 17.94 -2.29
CA LYS A 34 7.85 16.48 -2.39
C LYS A 34 6.37 16.12 -2.49
N LYS A 35 6.01 15.23 -3.42
CA LYS A 35 4.64 14.72 -3.59
C LYS A 35 4.37 13.60 -2.57
N TYR A 36 3.29 13.73 -1.82
CA TYR A 36 2.85 12.77 -0.81
C TYR A 36 1.40 12.35 -1.01
N ASP A 37 1.01 11.18 -0.52
CA ASP A 37 -0.37 10.70 -0.60
C ASP A 37 -1.26 11.51 0.36
N ARG A 38 -2.24 12.22 -0.21
CA ARG A 38 -3.13 13.10 0.56
C ARG A 38 -4.00 12.35 1.56
N THR A 39 -4.37 11.10 1.26
CA THR A 39 -5.22 10.27 2.12
C THR A 39 -4.47 9.86 3.38
N ILE A 40 -3.19 9.50 3.25
CA ILE A 40 -2.33 9.12 4.38
C ILE A 40 -2.10 10.33 5.30
N LEU A 41 -1.83 11.49 4.72
CA LEU A 41 -1.65 12.73 5.48
C LEU A 41 -2.92 13.12 6.25
N LYS A 42 -4.08 13.12 5.58
CA LYS A 42 -5.37 13.35 6.26
C LYS A 42 -5.63 12.36 7.38
N ALA A 43 -5.24 11.09 7.22
CA ALA A 43 -5.40 10.09 8.27
C ALA A 43 -4.52 10.41 9.49
N ALA A 44 -3.29 10.89 9.28
CA ALA A 44 -2.41 11.34 10.36
C ALA A 44 -2.95 12.62 11.04
N ASP A 45 -3.43 13.59 10.25
CA ASP A 45 -4.07 14.81 10.77
C ASP A 45 -5.28 14.48 11.65
N ILE A 46 -6.14 13.55 11.20
CA ILE A 46 -7.32 13.13 11.98
C ILE A 46 -6.92 12.37 13.23
N ALA A 47 -5.86 11.55 13.16
CA ALA A 47 -5.34 10.82 14.31
C ALA A 47 -4.84 11.76 15.41
N VAL A 48 -4.17 12.85 15.04
CA VAL A 48 -3.66 13.84 16.01
C VAL A 48 -4.72 14.84 16.46
N LYS A 49 -5.69 15.19 15.60
CA LYS A 49 -6.85 16.01 15.96
C LYS A 49 -7.92 15.25 16.77
N GLY A 50 -7.74 13.95 17.02
CA GLY A 50 -8.63 13.18 17.88
C GLY A 50 -8.63 13.68 19.32
N ALA A 51 -9.65 13.31 20.09
CA ALA A 51 -9.85 13.69 21.49
C ALA A 51 -8.88 13.00 22.47
N GLY A 52 -7.58 13.00 22.18
CA GLY A 52 -6.53 12.41 23.01
C GLY A 52 -5.28 13.28 23.07
N ASP A 53 -4.17 12.72 23.55
CA ASP A 53 -2.92 13.40 23.91
C ASP A 53 -2.09 13.92 22.71
N GLY A 54 -2.71 14.07 21.53
CA GLY A 54 -2.05 14.49 20.30
C GLY A 54 -1.04 13.48 19.75
N ARG A 55 -1.03 12.25 20.27
CA ARG A 55 -0.14 11.15 19.84
C ARG A 55 -0.92 10.10 19.06
N ILE A 56 -0.30 9.54 18.03
CA ILE A 56 -0.88 8.46 17.24
C ILE A 56 -0.80 7.15 18.03
N SER A 57 -1.98 6.64 18.44
CA SER A 57 -2.10 5.36 19.15
C SER A 57 -1.99 4.17 18.19
N GLN A 58 -1.96 2.95 18.74
CA GLN A 58 -2.02 1.73 17.92
C GLN A 58 -3.32 1.65 17.09
N LYS A 59 -4.43 2.15 17.62
CA LYS A 59 -5.73 2.14 16.92
C LYS A 59 -5.68 3.10 15.73
N ASP A 60 -5.11 4.29 15.93
CA ASP A 60 -4.97 5.28 14.87
C ASP A 60 -3.97 4.85 13.81
N ALA A 61 -2.86 4.23 14.22
CA ALA A 61 -1.91 3.58 13.32
C ALA A 61 -2.60 2.56 12.39
N LYS A 62 -3.53 1.75 12.92
CA LYS A 62 -4.33 0.82 12.10
C LYS A 62 -5.23 1.56 11.10
N ILE A 63 -5.77 2.72 11.43
CA ILE A 63 -6.56 3.55 10.51
C ILE A 63 -5.66 4.07 9.38
N ILE A 64 -4.48 4.62 9.71
CA ILE A 64 -3.50 5.10 8.73
C ILE A 64 -3.08 3.95 7.80
N CYS A 65 -2.84 2.75 8.36
CA CYS A 65 -2.53 1.56 7.58
C CYS A 65 -3.67 1.16 6.62
N ARG A 66 -4.94 1.22 7.09
CA ARG A 66 -6.13 0.98 6.24
C ARG A 66 -6.33 2.07 5.20
N ALA A 67 -6.01 3.33 5.53
CA ALA A 67 -6.05 4.44 4.59
C ALA A 67 -4.97 4.32 3.51
N CYS A 68 -3.79 3.82 3.88
CA CYS A 68 -2.71 3.49 2.96
C CYS A 68 -3.10 2.32 2.04
N ARG A 69 -3.67 1.25 2.58
CA ARG A 69 -4.13 0.09 1.81
C ARG A 69 -5.52 -0.35 2.29
N PRO A 70 -6.58 0.12 1.62
CA PRO A 70 -7.93 -0.29 1.97
C PRO A 70 -8.23 -1.73 1.53
N THR A 71 -7.56 -2.21 0.49
CA THR A 71 -7.65 -3.59 -0.01
C THR A 71 -6.47 -4.43 0.45
N LYS A 72 -6.76 -5.69 0.82
CA LYS A 72 -5.74 -6.69 1.21
C LYS A 72 -5.29 -7.56 0.02
N ASP A 73 -5.89 -7.36 -1.15
CA ASP A 73 -5.72 -8.19 -2.36
C ASP A 73 -4.30 -8.13 -2.95
N GLY A 74 -3.46 -7.24 -2.41
CA GLY A 74 -2.07 -7.03 -2.79
C GLY A 74 -1.87 -6.52 -4.22
N ARG A 75 -2.96 -6.30 -4.98
CA ARG A 75 -2.94 -5.83 -6.38
C ARG A 75 -2.28 -4.46 -6.54
N SER A 76 -2.25 -3.63 -5.49
CA SER A 76 -1.63 -2.30 -5.52
C SER A 76 -0.19 -2.34 -5.01
N THR A 77 0.76 -1.83 -5.79
CA THR A 77 2.18 -1.72 -5.40
C THR A 77 2.35 -0.72 -4.25
N TYR A 78 3.12 -1.05 -3.21
CA TYR A 78 3.49 -0.07 -2.19
C TYR A 78 4.56 0.86 -2.79
N SER A 79 4.07 1.96 -3.35
CA SER A 79 4.84 2.86 -4.19
C SER A 79 5.88 3.64 -3.38
N ALA A 80 6.91 4.16 -4.07
CA ALA A 80 7.93 5.01 -3.43
C ALA A 80 7.30 6.24 -2.76
N MET A 81 6.23 6.78 -3.34
CA MET A 81 5.46 7.89 -2.77
C MET A 81 4.77 7.52 -1.45
N GLU A 82 4.14 6.36 -1.36
CA GLU A 82 3.48 5.92 -0.12
C GLU A 82 4.51 5.61 0.98
N LYS A 83 5.67 5.07 0.62
CA LYS A 83 6.82 4.91 1.53
C LYS A 83 7.32 6.26 2.05
N GLY A 84 7.53 7.22 1.15
CA GLY A 84 7.95 8.58 1.49
C GLY A 84 6.92 9.29 2.39
N THR A 85 5.64 9.10 2.10
CA THR A 85 4.55 9.67 2.92
C THR A 85 4.53 9.07 4.32
N MET A 86 4.70 7.76 4.45
CA MET A 86 4.73 7.11 5.76
C MET A 86 5.97 7.52 6.56
N ALA A 87 7.12 7.68 5.91
CA ALA A 87 8.32 8.22 6.54
C ALA A 87 8.12 9.68 6.99
N TYR A 88 7.48 10.51 6.17
CA TYR A 88 7.14 11.89 6.53
C TYR A 88 6.23 11.92 7.76
N VAL A 89 5.17 11.09 7.77
CA VAL A 89 4.27 11.02 8.92
C VAL A 89 5.03 10.60 10.18
N ARG A 90 5.90 9.60 10.10
CA ARG A 90 6.73 9.17 11.25
C ARG A 90 7.70 10.25 11.76
N LYS A 91 8.20 11.11 10.87
CA LYS A 91 9.12 12.20 11.25
C LYS A 91 8.39 13.43 11.82
N ASN A 92 7.18 13.73 11.34
CA ASN A 92 6.48 14.97 11.67
C ASN A 92 5.40 14.80 12.76
N TYR A 93 4.94 13.57 13.02
CA TYR A 93 3.88 13.29 13.99
C TYR A 93 4.43 12.50 15.17
N LYS A 94 3.90 12.77 16.36
CA LYS A 94 4.27 12.03 17.58
C LYS A 94 3.51 10.71 17.64
N PHE A 95 4.22 9.61 17.79
CA PHE A 95 3.66 8.27 17.92
C PHE A 95 3.81 7.77 19.36
N THR A 96 2.84 6.98 19.81
CA THR A 96 3.05 6.09 20.95
C THR A 96 3.97 4.94 20.55
N ALA A 97 4.69 4.32 21.49
CA ALA A 97 5.54 3.16 21.20
C ALA A 97 4.75 2.03 20.49
N ALA A 98 3.51 1.77 20.93
CA ALA A 98 2.62 0.81 20.30
C ALA A 98 2.18 1.23 18.88
N GLY A 99 1.93 2.53 18.66
CA GLY A 99 1.61 3.10 17.35
C GLY A 99 2.76 2.97 16.35
N ASP A 100 3.98 3.38 16.72
CA ASP A 100 5.16 3.27 15.84
C ASP A 100 5.46 1.80 15.51
N LYS A 101 5.41 0.90 16.51
CA LYS A 101 5.60 -0.55 16.28
C LYS A 101 4.57 -1.10 15.29
N ALA A 102 3.30 -0.69 15.40
CA ALA A 102 2.25 -1.13 14.50
C ALA A 102 2.48 -0.64 13.06
N VAL A 103 2.84 0.64 12.87
CA VAL A 103 3.15 1.20 11.55
C VAL A 103 4.37 0.52 10.94
N ARG A 104 5.46 0.34 11.69
CA ARG A 104 6.68 -0.34 11.21
C ARG A 104 6.40 -1.78 10.80
N THR A 105 5.67 -2.52 11.63
CA THR A 105 5.27 -3.90 11.33
C THR A 105 4.44 -3.97 10.04
N PHE A 106 3.53 -3.01 9.85
CA PHE A 106 2.74 -2.93 8.62
C PHE A 106 3.61 -2.65 7.40
N ILE A 107 4.50 -1.64 7.46
CA ILE A 107 5.43 -1.33 6.37
C ILE A 107 6.29 -2.54 6.02
N ALA A 108 6.87 -3.22 7.01
CA ALA A 108 7.71 -4.40 6.81
C ALA A 108 6.93 -5.54 6.12
N LYS A 109 5.73 -5.86 6.61
CA LYS A 109 4.85 -6.87 6.00
C LYS A 109 4.51 -6.52 4.55
N MET A 110 4.24 -5.25 4.27
CA MET A 110 3.91 -4.82 2.91
C MET A 110 5.12 -4.85 1.98
N GLY A 111 6.29 -4.45 2.46
CA GLY A 111 7.56 -4.57 1.74
C GLY A 111 7.88 -6.03 1.39
N ALA A 112 7.78 -6.93 2.37
CA ALA A 112 8.02 -8.37 2.18
C ALA A 112 7.06 -8.98 1.16
N LYS A 113 5.75 -8.69 1.27
CA LYS A 113 4.75 -9.17 0.30
C LYS A 113 5.01 -8.67 -1.11
N GLN A 114 5.48 -7.43 -1.26
CA GLN A 114 5.84 -6.90 -2.57
C GLN A 114 7.10 -7.57 -3.13
N GLY A 115 8.14 -7.77 -2.31
CA GLY A 115 9.35 -8.48 -2.72
C GLY A 115 9.09 -9.92 -3.16
N ALA A 116 8.24 -10.65 -2.43
CA ALA A 116 7.84 -11.99 -2.81
C ALA A 116 7.11 -12.02 -4.17
N ARG A 117 6.20 -11.06 -4.41
CA ARG A 117 5.48 -10.94 -5.69
C ARG A 117 6.39 -10.57 -6.85
N THR A 118 7.34 -9.67 -6.66
CA THR A 118 8.27 -9.29 -7.74
C THR A 118 9.20 -10.45 -8.10
N LYS A 119 9.65 -11.24 -7.12
CA LYS A 119 10.40 -12.49 -7.37
C LYS A 119 9.56 -13.51 -8.14
N ALA A 120 8.31 -13.73 -7.73
CA ALA A 120 7.39 -14.64 -8.41
C ALA A 120 7.09 -14.20 -9.86
N MET A 121 6.85 -12.91 -10.10
CA MET A 121 6.65 -12.38 -11.46
C MET A 121 7.90 -12.58 -12.34
N LYS A 122 9.10 -12.33 -11.81
CA LYS A 122 10.35 -12.56 -12.55
C LYS A 122 10.49 -14.03 -12.93
N ALA A 123 10.27 -14.94 -11.99
CA ALA A 123 10.29 -16.39 -12.26
C ALA A 123 9.24 -16.80 -13.31
N MET A 124 8.02 -16.29 -13.22
CA MET A 124 6.96 -16.54 -14.21
C MET A 124 7.34 -16.01 -15.60
N LYS A 125 7.95 -14.83 -15.70
CA LYS A 125 8.40 -14.26 -16.98
C LYS A 125 9.49 -15.11 -17.62
N VAL A 126 10.45 -15.60 -16.82
CA VAL A 126 11.50 -16.53 -17.28
C VAL A 126 10.89 -17.85 -17.76
N MET A 127 9.98 -18.44 -16.98
CA MET A 127 9.30 -19.68 -17.35
C MET A 127 8.48 -19.52 -18.64
N LYS A 128 7.77 -18.40 -18.81
CA LYS A 128 7.01 -18.11 -20.03
C LYS A 128 7.92 -17.94 -21.25
N ALA A 129 9.07 -17.27 -21.09
CA ALA A 129 10.06 -17.13 -22.15
C ALA A 129 10.67 -18.50 -22.54
N MET A 130 11.01 -19.33 -21.56
CA MET A 130 11.55 -20.68 -21.79
C MET A 130 10.53 -21.58 -22.50
N LYS A 131 9.25 -21.52 -22.10
CA LYS A 131 8.17 -22.25 -22.77
C LYS A 131 7.98 -21.81 -24.22
N ALA A 132 8.06 -20.50 -24.50
CA ALA A 132 7.98 -19.96 -25.86
C ALA A 132 9.18 -20.41 -26.73
N MET A 133 10.39 -20.39 -26.17
CA MET A 133 11.60 -20.85 -26.88
C MET A 133 11.53 -22.35 -27.20
N LYS A 134 11.05 -23.17 -26.26
CA LYS A 134 10.85 -24.61 -26.48
C LYS A 134 9.80 -24.88 -27.56
N ALA A 135 8.69 -24.14 -27.58
CA ALA A 135 7.67 -24.26 -28.62
C ALA A 135 8.22 -23.87 -30.01
N MET A 136 9.04 -22.81 -30.09
CA MET A 136 9.66 -22.37 -31.34
C MET A 136 10.68 -23.38 -31.87
N ALA A 137 11.46 -24.01 -30.99
CA ALA A 137 12.38 -25.09 -31.37
C ALA A 137 11.63 -26.30 -31.95
N VAL A 138 10.52 -26.71 -31.34
CA VAL A 138 9.67 -27.81 -31.84
C VAL A 138 9.07 -27.48 -33.20
N MET A 139 8.57 -26.25 -33.40
CA MET A 139 8.06 -25.79 -34.69
C MET A 139 9.12 -25.80 -35.79
N LYS A 140 10.36 -25.42 -35.46
CA LYS A 140 11.48 -25.41 -36.41
C LYS A 140 11.87 -26.83 -36.83
N VAL A 141 11.85 -27.78 -35.91
CA VAL A 141 12.10 -29.20 -36.20
C VAL A 141 10.98 -29.79 -37.07
N MET A 142 9.70 -29.55 -36.74
CA MET A 142 8.58 -30.04 -37.55
C MET A 142 8.58 -29.46 -38.97
N LYS A 143 9.03 -28.21 -39.16
CA LYS A 143 9.14 -27.59 -40.48
C LYS A 143 10.32 -28.11 -41.30
N ALA A 144 11.37 -28.60 -40.66
CA ALA A 144 12.53 -29.21 -41.33
C ALA A 144 12.30 -30.69 -41.71
N MET A 145 11.24 -31.32 -41.18
CA MET A 145 10.85 -32.71 -41.48
C MET A 145 9.77 -32.82 -42.57
N LYS A 146 9.35 -31.69 -43.14
CA LYS A 146 8.40 -31.58 -44.26
C LYS A 146 9.14 -31.11 -45.50
#